data_AF-A0A0X9EGI8-F1
#
_entry.id   AF-A0A0X9EGI8-F1
#
_cell.length_a   1.000
_cell.length_b   1.000
_cell.length_c   1.000
_cell.angle_alpha   90.00
_cell.angle_beta   90.00
_cell.angle_gamma   90.00
#
_symmetry.space_group_name_H-M   'P 1'
#
loop_
_entity.id
_entity.type
_entity.pdbx_description
1 polymer ?
#
loop_
_entity_poly.entity_id
_entity_poly.type
_entity_poly.pdbx_seq_one_letter_code
_entity_poly.pdbx_strand_id
1 'polypeptide(L)'
;AVSAPTFFFQQVQPFFDNIFYAVWDPKQAIREGAVSALRASLILTTQRETKEMQKPQWYKQTFEEAEKGFDETLAKEKGMNRDDRVHGALLILNELVRISSMEGERMREEMEEITQQQ
;
A
#
# COMPACT_ATOMS: atom_id res chain seq x y z
N ALA A 1 7.07 -10.55 1.31
CA ALA A 1 7.90 -9.37 1.02
C ALA A 1 9.17 -9.30 1.89
N VAL A 2 9.06 -9.22 3.22
CA VAL A 2 10.20 -8.90 4.11
C VAL A 2 11.36 -9.91 4.07
N SER A 3 11.10 -11.21 4.13
CA SER A 3 12.15 -12.24 4.20
C SER A 3 12.72 -12.66 2.84
N ALA A 4 12.07 -12.29 1.73
CA ALA A 4 12.46 -12.68 0.38
C ALA A 4 12.08 -11.59 -0.66
N PRO A 5 12.66 -10.38 -0.55
CA PRO A 5 12.23 -9.20 -1.30
C PRO A 5 12.43 -9.34 -2.82
N THR A 6 13.48 -10.03 -3.26
CA THR A 6 13.77 -10.21 -4.70
C THR A 6 12.74 -11.11 -5.39
N PHE A 7 12.45 -12.29 -4.83
CA PHE A 7 11.47 -13.22 -5.39
C PHE A 7 10.05 -12.67 -5.33
N PHE A 8 9.72 -11.95 -4.26
CA PHE A 8 8.41 -11.32 -4.13
C PHE A 8 8.20 -10.22 -5.19
N PHE A 9 9.22 -9.40 -5.47
CA PHE A 9 9.09 -8.32 -6.45
C PHE A 9 8.77 -8.83 -7.86
N GLN A 10 9.22 -10.03 -8.23
CA GLN A 10 8.85 -10.69 -9.49
C GLN A 10 7.34 -10.98 -9.60
N GLN A 11 6.64 -11.06 -8.46
CA GLN A 11 5.21 -11.37 -8.35
C GLN A 11 4.39 -10.18 -7.83
N VAL A 12 4.95 -8.97 -7.88
CA VAL A 12 4.32 -7.78 -7.31
C VAL A 12 3.01 -7.42 -8.02
N GLN A 13 2.95 -7.58 -9.35
CA GLN A 13 1.75 -7.28 -10.12
C GLN A 13 0.57 -8.19 -9.73
N PRO A 14 0.68 -9.54 -9.77
CA PRO A 14 -0.37 -10.42 -9.26
C PRO A 14 -0.75 -10.15 -7.80
N PHE A 15 0.19 -9.72 -6.97
CA PHE A 15 -0.11 -9.34 -5.59
C PHE A 15 -1.07 -8.15 -5.51
N PHE A 16 -0.78 -7.05 -6.21
CA PHE A 16 -1.66 -5.87 -6.23
C PHE A 16 -3.00 -6.15 -6.90
N ASP A 17 -3.06 -7.06 -7.87
CA ASP A 17 -4.32 -7.46 -8.48
C ASP A 17 -5.25 -8.20 -7.50
N ASN A 18 -4.71 -8.86 -6.47
CA ASN A 18 -5.47 -9.74 -5.57
C ASN A 18 -5.61 -9.21 -4.12
N ILE A 19 -4.70 -8.37 -3.63
CA ILE A 19 -4.67 -7.98 -2.21
C ILE A 19 -5.94 -7.22 -1.78
N PHE A 20 -6.50 -6.41 -2.67
CA PHE A 20 -7.70 -5.61 -2.37
C PHE A 20 -8.92 -6.49 -2.08
N TYR A 21 -9.01 -7.70 -2.65
CA TYR A 21 -10.08 -8.63 -2.29
C TYR A 21 -10.07 -8.99 -0.80
N ALA A 22 -8.88 -9.10 -0.18
CA ALA A 22 -8.72 -9.38 1.23
C ALA A 22 -8.90 -8.14 2.12
N VAL A 23 -8.58 -6.95 1.61
CA VAL A 23 -8.87 -5.68 2.34
C VAL A 23 -10.38 -5.45 2.49
N TRP A 24 -11.16 -5.92 1.50
CA TRP A 24 -12.63 -5.87 1.51
C TRP A 24 -13.28 -7.12 2.12
N ASP A 25 -12.59 -7.82 3.02
CA ASP A 25 -13.17 -8.94 3.77
C ASP A 25 -13.99 -8.43 4.97
N PRO A 26 -15.16 -9.02 5.29
CA PRO A 26 -15.96 -8.64 6.46
C PRO A 26 -15.25 -8.91 7.80
N LYS A 27 -14.23 -9.77 7.85
CA LYS A 27 -13.46 -10.05 9.08
C LYS A 27 -12.35 -9.04 9.27
N GLN A 28 -12.41 -8.31 10.38
CA GLN A 28 -11.41 -7.31 10.78
C GLN A 28 -9.96 -7.83 10.74
N ALA A 29 -9.69 -9.02 11.30
CA ALA A 29 -8.34 -9.59 11.32
C ALA A 29 -7.76 -9.85 9.91
N ILE A 30 -8.62 -10.17 8.93
CA ILE A 30 -8.19 -10.35 7.54
C ILE A 30 -7.83 -8.98 6.93
N ARG A 31 -8.65 -7.95 7.18
CA ARG A 31 -8.38 -6.59 6.70
C ARG A 31 -7.04 -6.06 7.22
N GLU A 32 -6.80 -6.19 8.52
CA GLU A 32 -5.55 -5.74 9.17
C GLU A 32 -4.31 -6.50 8.64
N GLY A 33 -4.45 -7.82 8.47
CA GLY A 33 -3.40 -8.65 7.88
C GLY A 33 -3.11 -8.29 6.41
N ALA A 34 -4.16 -8.05 5.62
CA ALA A 34 -4.05 -7.66 4.22
C ALA A 34 -3.35 -6.30 4.07
N VAL A 35 -3.73 -5.31 4.89
CA VAL A 35 -3.08 -3.99 4.86
C VAL A 35 -1.64 -4.06 5.37
N SER A 36 -1.34 -4.92 6.35
CA SER A 36 0.06 -5.16 6.76
C SER A 36 0.91 -5.75 5.63
N ALA A 37 0.35 -6.65 4.83
CA ALA A 37 1.01 -7.18 3.63
C ALA A 37 1.17 -6.11 2.56
N LEU A 38 0.14 -5.30 2.31
CA LEU A 38 0.15 -4.17 1.39
C LEU A 38 1.26 -3.17 1.74
N ARG A 39 1.40 -2.81 3.02
CA ARG A 39 2.47 -1.96 3.54
C ARG A 39 3.85 -2.50 3.17
N ALA A 40 4.10 -3.78 3.46
CA ALA A 40 5.40 -4.39 3.18
C ALA A 40 5.72 -4.42 1.67
N SER A 41 4.70 -4.59 0.83
CA SER A 41 4.81 -4.54 -0.62
C SER A 41 5.09 -3.13 -1.12
N LEU A 42 4.37 -2.12 -0.61
CA LEU A 42 4.57 -0.72 -1.00
C LEU A 42 5.96 -0.21 -0.60
N ILE A 43 6.46 -0.54 0.60
CA ILE A 43 7.84 -0.22 1.01
C ILE A 43 8.86 -0.84 0.05
N LEU A 44 8.62 -2.09 -0.38
CA LEU A 44 9.49 -2.76 -1.33
C LEU A 44 9.45 -2.10 -2.71
N THR A 45 8.29 -1.65 -3.17
CA THR A 45 8.18 -0.89 -4.43
C THR A 45 8.93 0.44 -4.32
N THR A 46 8.80 1.18 -3.20
CA THR A 46 9.57 2.41 -2.95
C THR A 46 11.08 2.19 -3.08
N GLN A 47 11.60 1.08 -2.55
CA GLN A 47 13.04 0.79 -2.59
C GLN A 47 13.55 0.34 -3.96
N ARG A 48 12.67 -0.16 -4.84
CA ARG A 48 13.04 -0.74 -6.13
C ARG A 48 12.62 0.09 -7.34
N GLU A 49 11.80 1.12 -7.16
CA GLU A 49 11.53 2.12 -8.20
C GLU A 49 12.84 2.87 -8.54
N THR A 50 13.48 2.50 -9.65
CA THR A 50 14.48 3.35 -10.30
C THR A 50 13.76 4.40 -11.13
N LYS A 51 14.36 5.60 -11.28
CA LYS A 51 13.76 6.77 -11.94
C LYS A 51 13.17 6.53 -13.36
N GLU A 52 13.47 5.41 -14.00
CA GLU A 52 13.05 5.07 -15.37
C GLU A 52 12.00 3.95 -15.47
N MET A 53 11.78 3.14 -14.42
CA MET A 53 10.77 2.08 -14.43
C MET A 53 9.48 2.57 -13.78
N GLN A 54 8.53 2.99 -14.62
CA GLN A 54 7.09 3.12 -14.28
C GLN A 54 6.79 3.83 -12.95
N LYS A 55 6.79 5.18 -12.95
CA LYS A 55 6.12 6.00 -11.91
C LYS A 55 4.65 5.53 -11.68
N PRO A 56 3.96 6.11 -10.69
CA PRO A 56 3.48 5.52 -9.45
C PRO A 56 2.19 4.67 -9.63
N GLN A 57 2.21 3.66 -10.52
CA GLN A 57 0.98 2.91 -10.86
C GLN A 57 0.36 2.24 -9.63
N TRP A 58 1.17 1.59 -8.78
CA TRP A 58 0.63 0.87 -7.62
C TRP A 58 0.13 1.82 -6.52
N TYR A 59 0.77 2.97 -6.32
CA TYR A 59 0.26 4.00 -5.39
C TYR A 59 -1.07 4.56 -5.87
N LYS A 60 -1.16 4.88 -7.17
CA LYS A 60 -2.41 5.36 -7.77
C LYS A 60 -3.52 4.31 -7.66
N GLN A 61 -3.24 3.06 -8.03
CA GLN A 61 -4.18 1.95 -7.90
C GLN A 61 -4.63 1.78 -6.44
N THR A 62 -3.70 1.84 -5.48
CA THR A 62 -4.01 1.71 -4.06
C THR A 62 -4.90 2.84 -3.56
N PHE A 63 -4.68 4.07 -4.04
CA PHE A 63 -5.53 5.22 -3.72
C PHE A 63 -6.93 5.09 -4.33
N GLU A 64 -7.02 4.75 -5.61
CA GLU A 64 -8.31 4.51 -6.30
C GLU A 64 -9.12 3.40 -5.62
N GLU A 65 -8.46 2.34 -5.14
CA GLU A 65 -9.11 1.31 -4.34
C GLU A 65 -9.63 1.86 -3.01
N ALA A 66 -8.86 2.68 -2.30
CA ALA A 66 -9.33 3.30 -1.07
C ALA A 66 -10.57 4.19 -1.30
N GLU A 67 -10.61 4.96 -2.40
CA GLU A 67 -11.77 5.79 -2.76
C GLU A 67 -13.05 4.96 -2.94
N LYS A 68 -12.95 3.78 -3.53
CA LYS A 68 -14.10 2.86 -3.69
C LYS A 68 -14.71 2.43 -2.36
N GLY A 69 -13.93 2.36 -1.29
CA GLY A 69 -14.45 2.03 0.04
C GLY A 69 -15.40 3.08 0.62
N PHE A 70 -15.36 4.31 0.10
CA PHE A 70 -16.28 5.39 0.46
C PHE A 70 -17.53 5.45 -0.43
N ASP A 71 -17.53 4.75 -1.58
CA ASP A 71 -18.70 4.62 -2.45
C ASP A 71 -19.65 3.54 -1.91
N GLU A 72 -20.94 3.87 -1.82
CA GLU A 72 -22.02 2.99 -1.36
C GLU A 72 -22.26 1.78 -2.26
N THR A 73 -21.81 1.82 -3.51
CA THR A 73 -21.94 0.71 -4.48
C THR A 73 -21.23 -0.57 -4.01
N LEU A 74 -20.07 -0.43 -3.33
CA LEU A 74 -19.24 -1.54 -2.87
C LEU A 74 -19.93 -2.41 -1.80
N ALA A 75 -20.91 -1.87 -1.07
CA ALA A 75 -21.61 -2.57 0.01
C ALA A 75 -22.38 -3.81 -0.48
N LYS A 76 -22.92 -3.72 -1.70
CA LYS A 76 -23.85 -4.74 -2.23
C LYS A 76 -23.15 -6.01 -2.72
N GLU A 77 -21.88 -5.91 -3.11
CA GLU A 77 -21.17 -7.03 -3.74
C GLU A 77 -20.45 -7.95 -2.75
N LYS A 78 -20.13 -7.44 -1.55
CA LYS A 78 -19.18 -8.10 -0.62
C LYS A 78 -19.77 -8.48 0.73
N GLY A 79 -21.06 -8.21 0.96
CA GLY A 79 -21.71 -8.46 2.26
C GLY A 79 -21.13 -7.62 3.41
N MET A 80 -20.44 -6.52 3.09
CA MET A 80 -19.86 -5.60 4.06
C MET A 80 -20.86 -4.53 4.47
N ASN A 81 -20.86 -4.18 5.76
CA ASN A 81 -21.58 -2.99 6.21
C ASN A 81 -20.77 -1.71 5.88
N ARG A 82 -21.32 -0.54 6.20
CA ARG A 82 -20.64 0.75 5.98
C ARG A 82 -19.34 0.85 6.78
N ASP A 83 -19.35 0.43 8.04
CA ASP A 83 -18.21 0.57 8.95
C ASP A 83 -17.04 -0.31 8.52
N ASP A 84 -17.30 -1.52 8.03
CA ASP A 84 -16.28 -2.42 7.50
C ASP A 84 -15.56 -1.82 6.28
N ARG A 85 -16.31 -1.20 5.37
CA ARG A 85 -15.77 -0.57 4.16
C ARG A 85 -14.96 0.67 4.49
N VAL A 86 -15.52 1.54 5.34
CA VAL A 86 -14.83 2.74 5.81
C VAL A 86 -13.56 2.36 6.56
N HIS A 87 -13.59 1.33 7.40
CA HIS A 87 -12.41 0.84 8.11
C HIS A 87 -11.33 0.36 7.14
N GLY A 88 -11.66 -0.49 6.17
CA GLY A 88 -10.70 -0.96 5.15
C GLY A 88 -10.07 0.19 4.35
N ALA A 89 -10.88 1.16 3.92
CA ALA A 89 -10.42 2.34 3.19
C ALA A 89 -9.47 3.21 4.01
N LEU A 90 -9.82 3.46 5.28
CA LEU A 90 -8.99 4.25 6.19
C LEU A 90 -7.65 3.56 6.50
N LEU A 91 -7.64 2.23 6.61
CA LEU A 91 -6.39 1.48 6.77
C LEU A 91 -5.49 1.63 5.53
N ILE A 92 -6.03 1.54 4.31
CA ILE A 92 -5.25 1.77 3.09
C ILE A 92 -4.68 3.20 3.07
N LEU A 93 -5.52 4.21 3.35
CA LEU A 93 -5.09 5.61 3.39
C LEU A 93 -4.01 5.85 4.46
N ASN A 94 -4.12 5.20 5.62
CA ASN A 94 -3.10 5.29 6.68
C ASN A 94 -1.72 4.86 6.15
N GLU A 95 -1.66 3.76 5.40
CA GLU A 95 -0.40 3.27 4.85
C GLU A 95 0.13 4.13 3.71
N LEU A 96 -0.73 4.65 2.84
CA LEU A 96 -0.32 5.58 1.79
C LEU A 96 0.30 6.87 2.37
N VAL A 97 -0.33 7.45 3.41
CA VAL A 97 0.18 8.64 4.09
C VAL A 97 1.50 8.34 4.82
N ARG A 98 1.60 7.16 5.44
CA ARG A 98 2.82 6.74 6.13
C ARG A 98 3.98 6.63 5.14
N ILE A 99 3.78 6.01 3.98
CA ILE A 99 4.84 5.77 3.00
C ILE A 99 5.26 7.07 2.29
N SER A 100 4.30 7.93 1.93
CA SER A 100 4.60 9.23 1.32
C SER A 100 5.41 10.16 2.24
N SER A 101 5.25 10.01 3.56
CA SER A 101 6.01 10.77 4.55
C SER A 101 7.40 10.17 4.80
N MET A 102 7.49 8.83 4.87
CA MET A 102 8.75 8.12 5.12
C MET A 102 9.76 8.29 3.99
N GLU A 103 9.32 8.38 2.73
CA GLU A 103 10.21 8.54 1.59
C GLU A 103 10.89 9.93 1.57
N GLY A 104 10.14 10.98 1.95
CA GLY A 104 10.69 12.32 2.12
C GLY A 104 11.64 12.45 3.31
N GLU A 105 11.35 11.78 4.43
CA GLU A 105 12.23 11.75 5.61
C GLU A 105 13.53 11.02 5.29
N ARG A 106 13.45 9.85 4.67
CA ARG A 106 14.64 9.05 4.31
C ARG A 106 15.52 9.77 3.29
N MET A 107 14.93 10.46 2.32
CA MET A 107 15.69 11.26 1.35
C MET A 107 16.39 12.47 2.01
N ARG A 108 15.79 13.07 3.05
CA ARG A 108 16.44 14.10 3.86
C ARG A 108 17.62 13.53 4.64
N GLU A 109 17.41 12.41 5.33
CA GLU A 109 18.46 11.74 6.13
C GLU A 109 19.67 11.34 5.27
N GLU A 110 19.44 10.73 4.09
CA GLU A 110 20.52 10.38 3.15
C GLU A 110 21.27 11.63 2.64
N MET A 111 20.58 12.76 2.47
CA MET A 111 21.18 14.02 2.00
C MET A 111 21.97 14.75 3.12
N GLU A 112 21.54 14.63 4.37
CA GLU A 112 22.25 15.11 5.56
C GLU A 112 23.53 14.31 5.83
N GLU A 113 23.52 12.99 5.64
CA GLU A 113 24.73 12.16 5.77
C GLU A 113 25.81 12.51 4.73
N ILE A 114 25.41 12.81 3.49
CA ILE A 114 26.35 13.21 2.42
C ILE A 114 26.98 14.58 2.70
N THR A 115 26.20 15.53 3.25
CA THR A 115 26.68 16.88 3.56
C THR A 115 27.57 16.93 4.80
N GLN A 116 27.44 15.97 5.73
CA GLN A 116 28.34 15.85 6.89
C GLN A 116 29.69 15.18 6.57
N GLN A 117 29.83 14.53 5.41
CA GLN A 117 31.06 13.86 4.99
C GLN A 117 31.97 14.73 4.08
N GLN A 118 31.62 16.00 3.85
CA GLN A 118 32.45 17.01 3.16
C GLN A 118 32.99 18.06 4.13
#